data_AF-K9EJH4-F1
#
_entry.id   AF-K9EJH4-F1
#
_cell.length_a   1.000
_cell.length_b   1.000
_cell.length_c   1.000
_cell.angle_alpha   90.00
_cell.angle_beta   90.00
_cell.angle_gamma   90.00
#
_symmetry.space_group_name_H-M   'P 1'
#
loop_
_entity.id
_entity.type
_entity.pdbx_description
1 polymer ?
#
loop_
_entity_poly.entity_id
_entity_poly.type
_entity_poly.pdbx_seq_one_letter_code
_entity_poly.pdbx_strand_id
1 'polypeptide(L)' 'MDQISSEKEKLSLDEVAAQALEREGFAEVGPDFAFAEADCITRWSVAVALEEAARRTIPDERIRAAGTVRKLVDLFEL' A
#
# COMPACT_ATOMS: atom_id res chain seq x y z
N MET A 1 21.87 20.52 23.01
CA MET A 1 21.18 20.73 21.72
C MET A 1 20.99 19.37 21.14
N ASP A 2 19.80 18.84 21.35
CA ASP A 2 19.42 17.47 21.11
C ASP A 2 19.62 17.11 19.63
N GLN A 3 20.35 16.01 19.41
CA GLN A 3 20.36 15.32 18.14
C GLN A 3 18.93 14.82 17.91
N ILE A 4 18.16 15.54 17.11
CA ILE A 4 16.92 15.01 16.54
C ILE A 4 17.37 13.94 15.54
N SER A 5 17.61 12.73 16.05
CA SER A 5 17.66 11.52 15.25
C SER A 5 16.29 11.38 14.60
N SER A 6 16.16 11.93 13.40
CA SER A 6 15.04 11.67 12.50
C SER A 6 15.19 10.25 11.96
N GLU A 7 15.10 9.25 12.85
CA GLU A 7 14.73 7.91 12.46
C GLU A 7 13.26 8.03 12.04
N LYS A 8 13.02 8.23 10.74
CA LYS A 8 11.69 8.04 10.16
C LYS A 8 11.24 6.64 10.59
N GLU A 9 10.24 6.59 11.46
CA GLU A 9 9.61 5.34 11.87
C GLU A 9 9.24 4.58 10.58
N LYS A 10 9.76 3.37 10.43
CA LYS A 10 9.53 2.58 9.22
C LYS A 10 8.09 2.07 9.30
N LEU A 11 7.21 2.68 8.50
CA LEU A 11 5.83 2.23 8.36
C LEU A 11 5.79 0.75 7.95
N SER A 12 4.85 0.01 8.54
CA SER A 12 4.45 -1.30 8.07
C SER A 12 3.80 -1.22 6.69
N LEU A 13 3.74 -2.34 5.97
CA LEU A 13 3.11 -2.38 4.65
C LEU A 13 1.61 -2.10 4.71
N ASP A 14 0.93 -2.53 5.78
CA ASP A 14 -0.48 -2.17 6.02
C ASP A 14 -0.65 -0.65 6.17
N GLU A 15 0.23 0.02 6.93
CA GLU A 15 0.19 1.48 7.10
C GLU A 15 0.51 2.22 5.80
N VAL A 16 1.45 1.71 5.00
CA VAL A 16 1.75 2.26 3.67
C VAL A 16 0.54 2.16 2.75
N ALA A 17 -0.14 1.01 2.73
CA ALA A 17 -1.34 0.83 1.93
C ALA A 17 -2.48 1.74 2.39
N ALA A 18 -2.67 1.88 3.71
CA ALA A 18 -3.67 2.77 4.28
C ALA A 18 -3.41 4.24 3.93
N GLN A 19 -2.16 4.71 4.04
CA GLN A 19 -1.80 6.08 3.64
C GLN A 19 -1.98 6.34 2.15
N ALA A 20 -1.71 5.35 1.30
CA ALA A 20 -1.95 5.48 -0.14
C ALA A 20 -3.45 5.58 -0.45
N LEU A 21 -4.29 4.76 0.20
CA LEU A 21 -5.75 4.84 0.06
C LEU A 21 -6.33 6.17 0.55
N GLU A 22 -5.84 6.67 1.68
CA GLU A 22 -6.26 7.97 2.21
C GLU A 22 -5.97 9.12 1.22
N ARG A 23 -4.82 9.09 0.53
CA ARG A 23 -4.48 10.07 -0.51
C ARG A 23 -5.40 10.01 -1.73
N GLU A 24 -5.93 8.82 -2.03
CA GLU A 24 -6.92 8.60 -3.09
C GLU A 24 -8.35 8.91 -2.64
N GLY A 25 -8.55 9.36 -1.39
CA GLY A 25 -9.85 9.73 -0.83
C GLY A 25 -10.59 8.61 -0.10
N PHE A 26 -9.95 7.45 0.09
CA PHE A 26 -10.49 6.30 0.82
C PHE A 26 -9.92 6.28 2.25
N ALA A 27 -10.45 7.14 3.12
CA ALA A 27 -10.13 7.14 4.54
C ALA A 27 -10.86 6.02 5.31
N GLU A 28 -10.28 5.56 6.41
CA GLU A 28 -10.87 4.54 7.32
C GLU A 28 -11.21 3.18 6.67
N VAL A 29 -10.58 2.87 5.52
CA VAL A 29 -10.75 1.59 4.85
C VAL A 29 -9.80 0.53 5.43
N GLY A 30 -10.31 -0.68 5.59
CA GLY A 30 -9.56 -1.80 6.17
C GLY A 30 -8.88 -2.72 5.14
N PRO A 31 -8.19 -3.78 5.61
CA PRO A 31 -7.52 -4.75 4.73
C PRO A 31 -8.45 -5.49 3.76
N ASP A 32 -9.73 -5.59 4.10
CA ASP A 32 -10.75 -6.24 3.27
C ASP A 32 -11.34 -5.31 2.21
N PHE A 33 -10.91 -4.04 2.16
CA PHE A 33 -11.36 -3.10 1.14
C PHE A 33 -11.13 -3.66 -0.26
N ALA A 34 -12.21 -3.75 -1.03
CA ALA A 34 -12.19 -4.31 -2.38
C ALA A 34 -11.87 -3.21 -3.38
N PHE A 35 -10.82 -3.41 -4.19
CA PHE A 35 -10.47 -2.46 -5.25
C PHE A 35 -11.52 -2.36 -6.37
N ALA A 36 -12.55 -3.19 -6.35
CA ALA A 36 -13.71 -3.08 -7.24
C ALA A 36 -14.66 -1.93 -6.84
N GLU A 37 -14.57 -1.46 -5.58
CA GLU A 37 -15.35 -0.32 -5.07
C GLU A 37 -14.69 1.03 -5.37
N ALA A 38 -13.44 1.01 -5.81
CA ALA A 38 -12.65 2.15 -6.25
C ALA A 38 -12.49 2.17 -7.78
N ASP A 39 -11.55 2.96 -8.28
CA ASP A 39 -11.12 2.92 -9.67
C ASP A 39 -9.90 2.03 -9.89
N CYS A 40 -9.58 1.79 -11.16
CA CYS A 40 -8.44 0.94 -11.52
C CYS A 40 -7.09 1.57 -11.16
N ILE A 41 -6.99 2.90 -11.03
CA ILE A 41 -5.78 3.66 -10.72
C ILE A 41 -5.46 3.58 -9.23
N THR A 42 -6.47 3.62 -8.34
CA THR A 42 -6.31 3.48 -6.90
C THR A 42 -5.48 2.24 -6.55
N ARG A 43 -5.74 1.10 -7.20
CA ARG A 43 -4.96 -0.13 -7.00
C ARG A 43 -3.48 0.03 -7.34
N TRP A 44 -3.19 0.71 -8.46
CA TRP A 44 -1.80 0.96 -8.89
C TRP A 44 -1.11 1.96 -7.97
N SER A 45 -1.82 2.99 -7.50
CA SER A 45 -1.29 3.97 -6.54
C SER A 45 -0.83 3.27 -5.26
N VAL A 46 -1.66 2.37 -4.71
CA VAL A 46 -1.30 1.54 -3.55
C VAL A 46 -0.15 0.59 -3.87
N ALA A 47 -0.17 -0.08 -5.03
CA ALA A 47 0.91 -0.99 -5.42
C ALA A 47 2.26 -0.28 -5.52
N VAL A 48 2.33 0.89 -6.15
CA VAL A 48 3.56 1.69 -6.26
C VAL A 48 4.10 2.08 -4.89
N ALA A 49 3.22 2.52 -3.97
CA ALA A 49 3.64 2.85 -2.60
C ALA A 49 4.25 1.64 -1.87
N LEU A 50 3.66 0.45 -2.04
CA LEU A 50 4.18 -0.80 -1.48
C LEU A 50 5.51 -1.21 -2.12
N GLU A 51 5.66 -1.06 -3.44
CA GLU A 51 6.91 -1.34 -4.15
C GLU A 51 8.06 -0.45 -3.66
N GLU A 52 7.79 0.84 -3.45
CA GLU A 52 8.76 1.79 -2.88
C GLU A 52 9.16 1.42 -1.45
N ALA A 53 8.19 1.07 -0.61
CA ALA A 53 8.41 0.69 0.78
C ALA A 53 9.18 -0.64 0.92
N ALA A 54 8.82 -1.63 0.11
CA ALA A 54 9.44 -2.95 0.08
C ALA A 54 10.74 -3.02 -0.74
N ARG A 55 11.04 -1.98 -1.54
CA ARG A 55 12.15 -1.93 -2.51
C ARG A 55 12.15 -3.13 -3.46
N ARG A 56 10.96 -3.52 -3.91
CA ARG A 56 10.73 -4.69 -4.76
C ARG A 56 9.58 -4.36 -5.71
N THR A 57 9.69 -4.81 -6.94
CA THR A 57 8.61 -4.72 -7.92
C THR A 57 7.79 -6.00 -7.96
N ILE A 58 6.51 -5.88 -8.27
CA ILE A 58 5.57 -6.99 -8.43
C ILE A 58 5.06 -6.97 -9.88
N PRO A 59 4.99 -8.12 -10.56
CA PRO A 59 4.40 -8.16 -11.90
C PRO A 59 2.97 -7.61 -11.94
N ASP A 60 2.69 -6.78 -12.94
CA ASP A 60 1.39 -6.17 -13.21
C ASP A 60 0.20 -7.14 -13.13
N GLU A 61 0.39 -8.37 -13.63
CA GLU A 61 -0.63 -9.42 -13.60
C GLU A 61 -1.01 -9.83 -12.16
N ARG A 62 -0.03 -9.83 -11.24
CA ARG A 62 -0.27 -10.15 -9.83
C ARG A 62 -0.94 -8.99 -9.11
N ILE A 63 -0.53 -7.75 -9.41
CA ILE A 63 -1.20 -6.53 -8.90
C ILE A 63 -2.65 -6.51 -9.38
N ARG A 64 -2.91 -6.81 -10.66
CA ARG A 64 -4.26 -6.88 -11.23
C ARG A 64 -5.09 -8.03 -10.65
N ALA A 65 -4.47 -9.14 -10.26
CA ALA A 65 -5.17 -10.25 -9.61
C ALA A 65 -5.51 -9.96 -8.13
N ALA A 66 -4.83 -9.02 -7.47
CA ALA A 66 -5.14 -8.62 -6.10
C ALA A 66 -6.46 -7.83 -6.04
N GLY A 67 -7.51 -8.51 -5.57
CA GLY A 67 -8.86 -7.92 -5.46
C GLY A 67 -9.11 -7.09 -4.21
N THR A 68 -8.27 -7.24 -3.19
CA THR A 68 -8.38 -6.52 -1.91
C THR A 68 -7.02 -5.97 -1.47
N VAL A 69 -7.03 -5.03 -0.54
CA VAL A 69 -5.81 -4.45 0.06
C VAL A 69 -4.93 -5.53 0.68
N ARG A 70 -5.51 -6.43 1.50
CA ARG A 70 -4.80 -7.58 2.10
C ARG A 70 -4.09 -8.40 1.04
N LYS A 71 -4.79 -8.82 -0.01
CA LYS A 71 -4.21 -9.63 -1.10
C LYS A 71 -3.07 -8.91 -1.82
N LEU A 72 -3.11 -7.58 -1.88
CA LEU A 72 -2.05 -6.79 -2.47
C LEU A 72 -0.84 -6.70 -1.54
N VAL A 73 -1.04 -6.44 -0.25
CA VAL A 73 0.01 -6.44 0.79
C VAL A 73 0.70 -7.81 0.87
N ASP A 74 -0.06 -8.91 0.85
CA ASP A 74 0.46 -10.28 0.91
C ASP A 74 1.46 -10.59 -0.23
N LEU A 75 1.43 -9.86 -1.35
CA LEU A 75 2.42 -10.04 -2.42
C LEU A 75 3.84 -9.64 -2.00
N PHE A 76 3.97 -8.80 -0.97
CA PHE A 76 5.22 -8.22 -0.48
C PHE A 76 5.71 -8.84 0.83
N GLU A 77 4.87 -9.59 1.54
CA GLU A 77 5.24 -10.29 2.79
C GLU A 77 5.90 -11.67 2.55
N LEU A 78 5.97 -12.10 1.28
CA LEU A 78 6.61 -13.35 0.82
C LEU A 78 8.10 -13.20 0.55
#